data_AF-A0A3D2RVX5-F1
#
_entry.id   AF-A0A3D2RVX5-F1
#
_cell.length_a   1.000
_cell.length_b   1.000
_cell.length_c   1.000
_cell.angle_alpha   90.00
_cell.angle_beta   90.00
_cell.angle_gamma   90.00
#
_symmetry.space_group_name_H-M   'P 1'
#
loop_
_entity.id
_entity.type
_entity.pdbx_description
1 polymer ?
#
loop_
_entity_poly.entity_id
_entity_poly.type
_entity_poly.pdbx_seq_one_letter_code
_entity_poly.pdbx_strand_id
1 'polypeptide(L)' 'MRHRKKGRKLGRTSSHRKALFRNQVTALFEHEQICTTLQKCKELRGIAEKLITLAKKGDLHARRQAAKTVHGKRLHDK' A
#
# COMPACT_ATOMS: atom_id res chain seq x y z
N MET A 1 -26.80 -1.00 9.59
CA MET A 1 -25.62 -1.87 9.84
C MET A 1 -24.70 -1.94 8.62
N ARG A 2 -23.38 -2.16 8.79
CA ARG A 2 -22.43 -2.37 7.66
C ARG A 2 -22.25 -3.87 7.36
N HIS A 3 -23.24 -4.52 6.73
CA HIS A 3 -23.11 -5.94 6.37
C HIS A 3 -22.06 -6.17 5.26
N ARG A 4 -21.16 -7.13 5.48
CA ARG A 4 -20.12 -7.60 4.52
C ARG A 4 -19.23 -6.49 3.92
N LYS A 5 -19.13 -5.31 4.55
CA LYS A 5 -18.25 -4.23 4.08
C LYS A 5 -16.84 -4.40 4.66
N LYS A 6 -15.87 -4.63 3.78
CA LYS A 6 -14.44 -4.63 4.12
C LYS A 6 -13.87 -3.20 4.10
N GLY A 7 -12.87 -2.96 4.94
CA GLY A 7 -12.12 -1.70 4.99
C GLY A 7 -12.69 -0.64 5.93
N ARG A 8 -11.77 0.03 6.65
CA ARG A 8 -12.04 1.14 7.57
C ARG A 8 -12.02 2.49 6.85
N LYS A 9 -12.90 3.42 7.26
CA LYS A 9 -12.95 4.79 6.71
C LYS A 9 -11.87 5.73 7.27
N LEU A 10 -11.29 5.41 8.44
CA LEU A 10 -10.19 6.15 9.09
C LEU A 10 -10.42 7.68 9.22
N GLY A 11 -11.68 8.11 9.30
CA GLY A 11 -12.07 9.53 9.36
C GLY A 11 -11.63 10.37 8.15
N ARG A 12 -11.37 9.74 6.99
CA ARG A 12 -10.81 10.42 5.80
C ARG A 12 -11.66 10.19 4.57
N THR A 13 -11.59 11.13 3.62
CA THR A 13 -12.15 10.96 2.27
C THR A 13 -11.42 9.84 1.51
N SER A 14 -12.02 9.37 0.41
CA SER A 14 -11.43 8.29 -0.40
C SER A 14 -10.08 8.68 -0.99
N SER A 15 -9.95 9.90 -1.52
CA SER A 15 -8.71 10.44 -2.07
C SER A 15 -7.61 10.51 -1.02
N HIS A 16 -7.90 11.08 0.14
CA HIS A 16 -6.92 11.21 1.22
C HIS A 16 -6.49 9.83 1.76
N ARG A 17 -7.41 8.86 1.92
CA ARG A 17 -7.00 7.50 2.31
C ARG A 17 -6.05 6.86 1.30
N LYS A 18 -6.31 7.00 0.00
CA LYS A 18 -5.43 6.46 -1.04
C LYS A 18 -4.03 7.06 -0.93
N ALA A 19 -3.94 8.39 -0.82
CA ALA A 19 -2.66 9.09 -0.67
C ALA A 19 -1.91 8.67 0.61
N LEU A 20 -2.62 8.59 1.76
CA LEU A 20 -2.04 8.14 3.02
C LEU A 20 -1.40 6.76 2.90
N PHE A 21 -2.14 5.79 2.36
CA PHE A 21 -1.62 4.43 2.23
C PHE A 21 -0.48 4.34 1.22
N ARG A 22 -0.50 5.09 0.11
CA ARG A 22 0.65 5.15 -0.80
C ARG A 22 1.91 5.62 -0.08
N ASN A 23 1.82 6.68 0.71
CA ASN A 23 2.97 7.23 1.43
C ASN A 23 3.48 6.22 2.48
N GLN A 24 2.58 5.58 3.23
CA GLN A 24 2.97 4.58 4.23
C GLN A 24 3.59 3.32 3.64
N VAL A 25 3.07 2.81 2.52
CA VAL A 25 3.67 1.67 1.81
C VAL A 25 5.06 2.03 1.30
N THR A 26 5.21 3.22 0.72
CA THR A 26 6.49 3.69 0.19
C THR A 26 7.53 3.79 1.31
N ALA A 27 7.18 4.42 2.43
CA ALA A 27 8.04 4.50 3.61
C ALA A 27 8.36 3.12 4.20
N LEU A 28 7.42 2.19 4.20
CA LEU A 28 7.65 0.82 4.67
C LEU A 28 8.68 0.08 3.81
N PHE A 29 8.64 0.22 2.49
CA PHE A 29 9.65 -0.41 1.62
C PHE A 29 10.99 0.32 1.61
N GLU A 30 11.00 1.61 1.92
CA GLU A 30 12.23 2.40 2.01
C GLU A 30 13.00 2.14 3.30
N HIS A 31 12.29 2.06 4.44
CA HIS A 31 12.89 1.94 5.77
C HIS A 31 12.72 0.56 6.41
N GLU A 32 12.07 -0.39 5.72
CA GLU A 32 11.78 -1.76 6.16
C GLU A 32 10.83 -1.88 7.38
N GLN A 33 10.71 -0.82 8.17
CA GLN A 33 9.86 -0.73 9.34
C GLN A 33 9.29 0.67 9.51
N ILE A 34 8.02 0.78 9.91
CA ILE A 34 7.38 2.05 10.28
C ILE A 34 6.54 1.90 11.54
N CYS A 35 6.45 2.97 12.33
CA CYS A 35 5.54 3.06 13.47
C CYS A 35 4.24 3.76 13.04
N THR A 36 3.09 3.10 13.23
CA THR A 36 1.76 3.63 12.88
C THR A 36 0.69 3.09 13.81
N THR A 37 -0.54 3.60 13.72
CA THR A 37 -1.64 3.10 14.55
C THR A 37 -2.10 1.71 14.11
N LEU A 38 -2.60 0.91 15.06
CA LEU A 38 -3.04 -0.47 14.81
C LEU A 38 -4.05 -0.58 13.67
N GLN A 39 -5.03 0.34 13.60
CA GLN A 39 -6.06 0.32 12.56
C GLN A 39 -5.48 0.62 11.18
N LYS A 40 -4.52 1.55 11.08
CA LYS A 40 -3.82 1.85 9.82
C LYS A 40 -2.96 0.66 9.39
N CYS A 41 -2.22 0.05 10.32
CA CYS A 41 -1.39 -1.12 10.08
C CYS A 41 -2.18 -2.30 9.50
N LYS A 42 -3.33 -2.65 10.11
CA LYS A 42 -4.19 -3.75 9.63
C LYS A 42 -4.70 -3.55 8.20
N GLU A 43 -4.96 -2.31 7.80
CA GLU A 43 -5.39 -1.99 6.42
C GLU A 43 -4.19 -1.92 5.46
N LEU A 44 -3.07 -1.37 5.91
CA LEU A 44 -1.81 -1.26 5.15
C LEU A 44 -1.26 -2.63 4.76
N ARG A 45 -1.32 -3.61 5.67
CA ARG A 45 -0.82 -4.97 5.48
C ARG A 45 -1.29 -5.60 4.17
N GLY A 46 -2.59 -5.57 3.91
CA GLY A 46 -3.15 -6.18 2.70
C GLY A 46 -2.77 -5.45 1.41
N ILE A 47 -2.32 -4.19 1.48
CA ILE A 47 -1.78 -3.46 0.33
C ILE A 47 -0.31 -3.85 0.10
N ALA A 48 0.49 -3.88 1.17
CA ALA A 48 1.90 -4.26 1.10
C ALA A 48 2.09 -5.70 0.60
N GLU A 49 1.31 -6.65 1.12
CA GLU A 49 1.36 -8.06 0.69
C GLU A 49 1.07 -8.22 -0.81
N LYS A 50 0.06 -7.52 -1.34
CA LYS A 50 -0.25 -7.54 -2.78
C LYS A 50 0.90 -7.02 -3.62
N LEU A 51 1.58 -5.97 -3.17
CA LEU A 51 2.73 -5.42 -3.87
C LEU A 51 3.91 -6.38 -3.86
N ILE A 52 4.15 -7.07 -2.74
CA ILE A 52 5.17 -8.14 -2.66
C ILE A 52 4.85 -9.26 -3.66
N THR A 53 3.57 -9.68 -3.77
CA THR A 53 3.15 -10.69 -4.74
C THR A 53 3.40 -10.24 -6.18
N LEU A 54 3.11 -8.98 -6.51
CA LEU A 54 3.40 -8.42 -7.83
C LEU A 54 4.91 -8.35 -8.10
N ALA A 55 5.70 -7.93 -7.11
CA ALA A 55 7.16 -7.86 -7.20
C ALA A 55 7.77 -9.24 -7.49
N LYS A 56 7.31 -10.28 -6.79
CA LYS A 56 7.73 -11.67 -7.01
C LYS A 56 7.42 -12.18 -8.42
N LYS A 57 6.38 -11.67 -9.09
CA LYS A 57 6.05 -12.06 -10.46
C LYS A 57 7.06 -11.53 -11.49
N GLY A 58 7.60 -10.33 -11.27
CA GLY A 58 8.71 -9.76 -12.04
C GLY A 58 8.43 -9.35 -13.50
N ASP A 59 7.23 -9.58 -14.04
CA ASP A 59 6.89 -9.21 -15.42
C ASP A 59 6.64 -7.70 -15.58
N LEU A 60 6.73 -7.20 -16.82
CA LEU A 60 6.53 -5.78 -17.14
C LEU A 60 5.14 -5.28 -16.72
N HIS A 61 4.13 -6.15 -16.81
CA HIS A 61 2.76 -5.82 -16.43
C HIS A 61 2.63 -5.57 -14.92
N ALA A 62 3.23 -6.43 -14.10
CA ALA A 62 3.26 -6.33 -12.65
C ALA A 62 4.02 -5.08 -12.20
N ARG A 63 5.16 -4.77 -12.82
CA ARG A 63 5.89 -3.51 -12.57
C ARG A 63 5.00 -2.28 -12.85
N ARG A 64 4.28 -2.26 -13.98
CA ARG A 64 3.32 -1.19 -14.31
C ARG A 64 2.16 -1.09 -13.31
N GLN A 65 1.67 -2.22 -12.79
CA GLN A 65 0.64 -2.22 -11.75
C GLN A 65 1.16 -1.67 -10.42
N ALA A 66 2.35 -2.10 -9.98
CA ALA A 66 2.98 -1.62 -8.75
C ALA A 66 3.28 -0.11 -8.80
N ALA A 67 3.74 0.40 -9.96
CA ALA A 67 4.02 1.81 -10.19
C ALA A 67 2.79 2.74 -10.04
N LYS A 68 1.56 2.22 -10.07
CA LYS A 68 0.35 3.03 -9.80
C LYS A 68 0.15 3.35 -8.32
N THR A 69 0.86 2.65 -7.44
CA THR A 69 0.65 2.67 -5.99
C THR A 69 1.88 3.18 -5.23
N VAL A 70 3.08 2.80 -5.65
CA VAL A 70 4.33 3.29 -5.03
C VAL A 70 4.90 4.40 -5.91
N HIS A 71 5.30 5.51 -5.31
CA HIS A 71 5.97 6.61 -6.01
C HIS A 71 7.45 6.63 -5.63
N GLY A 72 8.34 6.62 -6.63
CA GLY A 72 9.77 6.68 -6.42
C GLY A 72 10.51 5.75 -7.38
N LYS A 73 11.26 6.32 -8.34
CA LYS A 73 11.95 5.56 -9.40
C LYS A 73 12.84 4.45 -8.83
N ARG A 74 13.46 4.70 -7.67
CA ARG A 74 14.37 3.78 -6.95
C ARG A 74 13.69 2.55 -6.35
N LEU A 75 12.38 2.55 -6.12
CA LEU A 75 11.68 1.42 -5.51
C LEU A 75 11.13 0.42 -6.55
N HIS A 76 11.16 0.76 -7.83
CA HIS A 76 10.67 -0.12 -8.90
C HIS A 76 11.67 -1.21 -9.30
N ASP A 77 12.93 -1.03 -8.92
CA ASP A 77 14.08 -1.86 -9.35
C ASP A 77 14.69 -2.67 -8.19
N LYS A 78 14.14 -2.55 -6.96
CA LYS A 78 14.46 -3.43 -5.82
C LYS A 78 13.56 -4.66 -5.83
#